data_AF-A0A7Y3EI68-F1
#
_entry.id   AF-A0A7Y3EI68-F1
#
_cell.length_a   1.000
_cell.length_b   1.000
_cell.length_c   1.000
_cell.angle_alpha   90.00
_cell.angle_beta   90.00
_cell.angle_gamma   90.00
#
_symmetry.space_group_name_H-M   'P 1'
#
loop_
_entity.id
_entity.type
_entity.pdbx_description
1 polymer ?
#
loop_
_entity_poly.entity_id
_entity_poly.type
_entity_poly.pdbx_seq_one_letter_code
_entity_poly.pdbx_strand_id
1 'polypeptide(L)'
;MLKNTFFLIALILCPFINAQDTFSIVAVDPATGEVGSAGASCVDGAAGIGGIINVVPGIIPGRGAINSQALVCIPNINLENALAQMDAGSSPNEIITWLMNNDQCSAGNFSAQQRQYGIADLDIAGNPRTAGFTGFFPQPYKEDRQGLTYSIQGNILLGQSIIDDMETNFNNTVGSLAEKLMASMQGANVAGADTRCLERGTSSTTAWLMVYQPDDDIASPYLQLSIEEMPFGEEPIDSLQVLFDNFFNLSVQESTLDAKLKIFPNPVVDKLKLDIHNSVVVKSIEIFDVIGKLVNEEFKMSYNGSQNEIDVSVLKSGVYFLRVNTLEGTKSFKFVKI
;
A
#
# COMPACT_ATOMS: atom_id res chain seq x y z
N MET A 1 -31.58 46.78 -38.25
CA MET A 1 -32.11 45.48 -37.80
C MET A 1 -30.96 44.65 -37.27
N LEU A 2 -31.21 43.98 -36.15
CA LEU A 2 -30.34 43.26 -35.21
C LEU A 2 -29.05 42.61 -35.75
N LYS A 3 -27.96 42.75 -34.99
CA LYS A 3 -26.93 41.70 -34.83
C LYS A 3 -26.88 41.32 -33.35
N ASN A 4 -27.52 40.20 -33.02
CA ASN A 4 -27.44 39.56 -31.71
C ASN A 4 -26.11 38.81 -31.62
N THR A 5 -25.22 39.26 -30.74
CA THR A 5 -24.02 38.50 -30.36
C THR A 5 -24.37 37.76 -29.08
N PHE A 6 -24.66 36.46 -29.19
CA PHE A 6 -24.80 35.56 -28.05
C PHE A 6 -23.40 35.26 -27.50
N PHE A 7 -23.10 35.76 -26.30
CA PHE A 7 -21.93 35.31 -25.54
C PHE A 7 -22.31 34.00 -24.84
N LEU A 8 -21.74 32.89 -25.32
CA LEU A 8 -21.84 31.60 -24.65
C LEU A 8 -20.89 31.62 -23.45
N ILE A 9 -21.42 31.81 -22.24
CA ILE A 9 -20.66 31.60 -21.00
C ILE A 9 -20.65 30.08 -20.77
N ALA A 10 -19.54 29.44 -21.12
CA ALA A 10 -19.28 28.06 -20.72
C ALA A 10 -18.97 28.06 -19.22
N LEU A 11 -19.98 27.72 -18.41
CA LEU A 11 -19.81 27.46 -16.99
C LEU A 11 -19.04 26.13 -16.87
N ILE A 12 -17.72 26.20 -16.69
CA ILE A 12 -16.91 25.05 -16.31
C ILE A 12 -17.27 24.72 -14.87
N LEU A 13 -18.29 23.88 -14.66
CA LEU A 13 -18.47 23.16 -13.40
C LEU A 13 -17.30 22.19 -13.30
N CYS A 14 -16.26 22.58 -12.56
CA CYS A 14 -15.27 21.65 -12.08
C CYS A 14 -15.94 20.89 -10.92
N PRO A 15 -16.27 19.60 -11.04
CA PRO A 15 -16.71 18.83 -9.88
C PRO A 15 -15.56 18.79 -8.88
N PHE A 16 -15.66 19.58 -7.82
CA PHE A 16 -14.79 19.43 -6.66
C PHE A 16 -15.17 18.11 -6.00
N ILE A 17 -14.42 17.05 -6.30
CA ILE A 17 -14.47 15.81 -5.53
C ILE A 17 -13.89 16.17 -4.17
N ASN A 18 -14.77 16.37 -3.20
CA ASN A 18 -14.40 16.69 -1.83
C ASN A 18 -14.25 15.36 -1.10
N ALA A 19 -13.01 14.88 -0.92
CA ALA A 19 -12.72 13.80 0.03
C ALA A 19 -12.93 14.36 1.45
N GLN A 20 -14.17 14.31 1.92
CA GLN A 20 -14.54 14.77 3.26
C GLN A 20 -14.23 13.67 4.28
N ASP A 21 -14.70 12.46 4.05
CA ASP A 21 -14.73 11.42 5.07
C ASP A 21 -13.73 10.32 4.80
N THR A 22 -13.04 9.91 5.85
CA THR A 22 -11.95 8.94 5.78
C THR A 22 -11.71 8.47 7.20
N PHE A 23 -11.49 7.18 7.39
CA PHE A 23 -10.78 6.67 8.55
C PHE A 23 -9.48 6.05 8.07
N SER A 24 -8.40 6.32 8.78
CA SER A 24 -7.09 5.86 8.36
C SER A 24 -6.12 5.80 9.53
N ILE A 25 -5.02 5.10 9.31
CA ILE A 25 -3.92 4.89 10.26
C ILE A 25 -2.60 5.10 9.54
N VAL A 26 -1.66 5.75 10.20
CA VAL A 26 -0.23 5.69 9.87
C VAL A 26 0.51 5.02 11.01
N ALA A 27 1.52 4.24 10.70
CA ALA A 27 2.32 3.57 11.71
C ALA A 27 3.77 3.36 11.26
N VAL A 28 4.65 3.24 12.24
CA VAL A 28 6.08 2.91 12.06
C VAL A 28 6.43 1.71 12.96
N ASP A 29 7.38 0.89 12.54
CA ASP A 29 7.95 -0.16 13.38
C ASP A 29 9.42 0.18 13.70
N PRO A 30 9.75 0.59 14.94
CA PRO A 30 11.13 0.93 15.30
C PRO A 30 12.08 -0.28 15.30
N ALA A 31 11.58 -1.51 15.30
CA ALA A 31 12.42 -2.71 15.28
C ALA A 31 12.94 -3.03 13.86
N THR A 32 12.12 -2.77 12.85
CA THR A 32 12.43 -3.08 11.43
C THR A 32 12.72 -1.82 10.61
N GLY A 33 12.32 -0.65 11.09
CA GLY A 33 12.32 0.61 10.35
C GLY A 33 11.19 0.70 9.30
N GLU A 34 10.26 -0.26 9.27
CA GLU A 34 9.13 -0.23 8.35
C GLU A 34 8.21 0.95 8.66
N VAL A 35 7.62 1.50 7.60
CA VAL A 35 6.67 2.60 7.68
C VAL A 35 5.46 2.27 6.82
N GLY A 36 4.26 2.61 7.28
CA GLY A 36 3.05 2.22 6.57
C GLY A 36 1.85 3.11 6.82
N SER A 37 0.89 2.99 5.91
CA SER A 37 -0.40 3.68 5.95
C SER A 37 -1.50 2.73 5.49
N ALA A 38 -2.65 2.80 6.13
CA ALA A 38 -3.86 2.14 5.67
C ALA A 38 -5.07 3.04 5.92
N GLY A 39 -6.15 2.83 5.19
CA GLY A 39 -7.38 3.58 5.39
C GLY A 39 -8.46 3.25 4.38
N ALA A 40 -9.61 3.89 4.53
CA ALA A 40 -10.75 3.73 3.65
C ALA A 40 -11.64 4.97 3.65
N SER A 41 -12.45 5.11 2.60
CA SER A 41 -13.30 6.28 2.38
C SER A 41 -14.51 5.94 1.52
N CYS A 42 -15.67 6.50 1.84
CA CYS A 42 -16.90 6.44 1.05
C CYS A 42 -17.00 7.56 0.01
N VAL A 43 -16.04 7.63 -0.92
CA VAL A 43 -16.04 8.63 -2.01
C VAL A 43 -16.31 7.92 -3.33
N ASP A 44 -17.41 8.30 -3.98
CA ASP A 44 -17.71 7.84 -5.34
C ASP A 44 -16.82 8.55 -6.37
N GLY A 45 -16.43 7.83 -7.42
CA GLY A 45 -15.59 8.33 -8.51
C GLY A 45 -14.09 8.35 -8.19
N ALA A 46 -13.68 7.77 -7.06
CA ALA A 46 -12.27 7.65 -6.68
C ALA A 46 -11.46 6.79 -7.68
N ALA A 47 -12.09 5.87 -8.40
CA ALA A 47 -11.44 5.14 -9.49
C ALA A 47 -10.91 6.08 -10.60
N GLY A 48 -11.58 7.22 -10.84
CA GLY A 48 -11.15 8.22 -11.82
C GLY A 48 -9.81 8.90 -11.51
N ILE A 49 -9.31 8.77 -10.28
CA ILE A 49 -8.02 9.30 -9.81
C ILE A 49 -7.05 8.18 -9.35
N GLY A 50 -7.36 6.91 -9.69
CA GLY A 50 -6.56 5.74 -9.29
C GLY A 50 -6.69 5.36 -7.82
N GLY A 51 -7.79 5.76 -7.18
CA GLY A 51 -8.09 5.52 -5.77
C GLY A 51 -7.62 6.61 -4.82
N ILE A 52 -8.19 6.62 -3.60
CA ILE A 52 -7.87 7.59 -2.54
C ILE A 52 -6.41 7.47 -2.04
N ILE A 53 -5.77 6.32 -2.29
CA ILE A 53 -4.35 6.10 -2.01
C ILE A 53 -3.42 7.13 -2.68
N ASN A 54 -3.84 7.76 -3.78
CA ASN A 54 -3.05 8.78 -4.47
C ASN A 54 -3.25 10.21 -3.93
N VAL A 55 -4.08 10.38 -2.89
CA VAL A 55 -4.47 11.70 -2.36
C VAL A 55 -4.16 11.85 -0.88
N VAL A 56 -4.46 10.83 -0.08
CA VAL A 56 -4.42 10.92 1.40
C VAL A 56 -3.06 10.56 1.99
N PRO A 57 -2.47 9.40 1.67
CA PRO A 57 -1.22 8.97 2.30
C PRO A 57 0.02 9.54 1.59
N GLY A 58 1.05 9.82 2.38
CA GLY A 58 2.40 10.13 1.93
C GLY A 58 3.41 9.45 2.85
N ILE A 59 4.49 8.92 2.28
CA ILE A 59 5.50 8.13 2.99
C ILE A 59 6.90 8.56 2.57
N ILE A 60 7.82 8.56 3.53
CA ILE A 60 9.27 8.57 3.30
C ILE A 60 9.82 7.25 3.86
N PRO A 61 10.29 6.31 3.01
CA PRO A 61 10.85 5.03 3.42
C PRO A 61 11.89 5.19 4.54
N GLY A 62 11.77 4.35 5.57
CA GLY A 62 12.66 4.38 6.75
C GLY A 62 12.52 5.60 7.66
N ARG A 63 11.70 6.60 7.28
CA ARG A 63 11.53 7.84 8.04
C ARG A 63 10.14 7.99 8.64
N GLY A 64 9.07 7.88 7.86
CA GLY A 64 7.72 8.05 8.42
C GLY A 64 6.61 8.14 7.39
N ALA A 65 5.39 8.26 7.90
CA ALA A 65 4.16 8.31 7.13
C ALA A 65 3.23 9.42 7.64
N ILE A 66 2.51 10.05 6.71
CA ILE A 66 1.50 11.09 6.96
C ILE A 66 0.23 10.73 6.20
N ASN A 67 -0.92 10.79 6.87
CA ASN A 67 -2.22 10.85 6.21
C ASN A 67 -2.77 12.27 6.34
N SER A 68 -3.09 12.90 5.20
CA SER A 68 -3.72 14.22 5.11
C SER A 68 -5.11 14.08 4.51
N GLN A 69 -6.14 14.28 5.32
CA GLN A 69 -7.54 14.08 4.95
C GLN A 69 -8.42 15.23 5.46
N ALA A 70 -9.74 15.10 5.26
CA ALA A 70 -10.77 16.11 5.51
C ALA A 70 -10.57 17.43 4.73
N LEU A 71 -11.41 17.63 3.71
CA LEU A 71 -11.37 18.75 2.76
C LEU A 71 -9.94 19.11 2.30
N VAL A 72 -9.38 18.28 1.43
CA VAL A 72 -8.06 18.52 0.84
C VAL A 72 -8.16 19.16 -0.54
N CYS A 73 -7.04 19.70 -1.01
CA CYS A 73 -6.87 20.12 -2.40
C CYS A 73 -6.36 18.93 -3.22
N ILE A 74 -6.63 18.93 -4.52
CA ILE A 74 -6.05 17.97 -5.46
C ILE A 74 -5.32 18.81 -6.53
N PRO A 75 -3.97 18.74 -6.62
CA PRO A 75 -3.06 17.95 -5.77
C PRO A 75 -3.04 18.39 -4.30
N ASN A 76 -2.66 17.47 -3.41
CA ASN A 76 -2.70 17.66 -1.96
C ASN A 76 -1.48 18.42 -1.44
N ILE A 77 -1.49 19.74 -1.66
CA ILE A 77 -0.37 20.64 -1.31
C ILE A 77 0.06 20.57 0.16
N ASN A 78 -0.89 20.35 1.09
CA ASN A 78 -0.55 20.28 2.51
C ASN A 78 0.15 18.95 2.86
N LEU A 79 -0.17 17.85 2.17
CA LEU A 79 0.57 16.60 2.29
C LEU A 79 2.00 16.74 1.77
N GLU A 80 2.17 17.35 0.59
CA GLU A 80 3.50 17.64 0.00
C GLU A 80 4.36 18.47 0.96
N ASN A 81 3.78 19.52 1.55
CA ASN A 81 4.47 20.34 2.54
C ASN A 81 4.81 19.56 3.82
N ALA A 82 3.90 18.69 4.30
CA ALA A 82 4.15 17.87 5.48
C ALA A 82 5.32 16.89 5.26
N LEU A 83 5.38 16.27 4.08
CA LEU A 83 6.50 15.40 3.68
C LEU A 83 7.82 16.20 3.61
N ALA A 84 7.81 17.40 3.03
CA ALA A 84 8.99 18.25 3.01
C ALA A 84 9.48 18.64 4.41
N GLN A 85 8.56 18.89 5.35
CA GLN A 85 8.91 19.15 6.75
C GLN A 85 9.51 17.90 7.43
N MET A 86 8.94 16.73 7.17
CA MET A 86 9.46 15.45 7.68
C MET A 86 10.87 15.15 7.15
N ASP A 87 11.10 15.34 5.86
CA ASP A 87 12.40 15.18 5.20
C ASP A 87 13.45 16.17 5.76
N ALA A 88 13.02 17.40 6.05
CA ALA A 88 13.86 18.41 6.71
C ALA A 88 14.15 18.12 8.20
N GLY A 89 13.56 17.07 8.77
CA GLY A 89 13.85 16.58 10.12
C GLY A 89 12.86 17.01 11.19
N SER A 90 11.83 17.81 10.86
CA SER A 90 10.80 18.25 11.81
C SER A 90 10.11 17.05 12.47
N SER A 91 9.79 17.18 13.76
CA SER A 91 8.98 16.19 14.49
C SER A 91 7.51 16.24 14.08
N PRO A 92 6.75 15.15 14.29
CA PRO A 92 5.31 15.14 14.03
C PRO A 92 4.55 16.34 14.61
N ASN A 93 4.85 16.74 15.86
CA ASN A 93 4.22 17.92 16.48
C ASN A 93 4.63 19.25 15.81
N GLU A 94 5.89 19.38 15.39
CA GLU A 94 6.36 20.55 14.65
C GLU A 94 5.71 20.63 13.26
N ILE A 95 5.54 19.48 12.58
CA ILE A 95 4.84 19.39 11.30
C ILE A 95 3.39 19.83 11.45
N ILE A 96 2.65 19.32 12.44
CA ILE A 96 1.26 19.76 12.73
C ILE A 96 1.21 21.26 12.99
N THR A 97 2.09 21.78 13.85
CA THR A 97 2.16 23.22 14.17
C THR A 97 2.45 24.05 12.92
N TRP A 98 3.34 23.57 12.05
CA TRP A 98 3.67 24.24 10.80
C TRP A 98 2.46 24.26 9.85
N LEU A 99 1.79 23.13 9.65
CA LEU A 99 0.62 23.00 8.78
C LEU A 99 -0.54 23.90 9.26
N MET A 100 -0.77 23.99 10.56
CA MET A 100 -1.80 24.86 11.13
C MET A 100 -1.58 26.34 10.83
N ASN A 101 -0.31 26.76 10.76
CA ASN A 101 0.06 28.16 10.49
C ASN A 101 0.27 28.46 9.00
N ASN A 102 0.36 27.43 8.17
CA ASN A 102 0.73 27.53 6.75
C ASN A 102 -0.20 26.68 5.87
N ASP A 103 -1.50 26.63 6.16
CA ASP A 103 -2.46 25.93 5.30
C ASP A 103 -2.53 26.61 3.92
N GLN A 104 -2.03 25.92 2.89
CA GLN A 104 -1.98 26.41 1.51
C GLN A 104 -3.14 25.90 0.65
N CYS A 105 -4.03 25.08 1.22
CA CYS A 105 -5.16 24.56 0.47
C CYS A 105 -6.30 25.59 0.42
N SER A 106 -6.62 26.05 -0.80
CA SER A 106 -7.70 27.01 -1.03
C SER A 106 -9.10 26.44 -0.74
N ALA A 107 -9.28 25.12 -0.80
CA ALA A 107 -10.54 24.48 -0.44
C ALA A 107 -10.85 24.76 1.04
N GLY A 108 -12.06 25.22 1.36
CA GLY A 108 -12.38 25.64 2.74
C GLY A 108 -11.70 26.93 3.18
N ASN A 109 -11.29 27.77 2.22
CA ASN A 109 -10.78 29.13 2.44
C ASN A 109 -9.49 29.21 3.28
N PHE A 110 -8.50 28.37 2.95
CA PHE A 110 -7.17 28.36 3.62
C PHE A 110 -7.26 28.17 5.14
N SER A 111 -8.20 27.35 5.59
CA SER A 111 -8.46 27.13 7.01
C SER A 111 -7.98 25.76 7.44
N ALA A 112 -6.91 25.72 8.25
CA ALA A 112 -6.41 24.48 8.84
C ALA A 112 -7.49 23.74 9.64
N GLN A 113 -8.49 24.46 10.15
CA GLN A 113 -9.62 23.88 10.88
C GLN A 113 -10.54 23.01 10.03
N GLN A 114 -10.36 22.98 8.71
CA GLN A 114 -11.06 22.09 7.78
C GLN A 114 -10.37 20.73 7.64
N ARG A 115 -9.13 20.59 8.12
CA ARG A 115 -8.24 19.47 7.84
C ARG A 115 -8.22 18.45 8.96
N GLN A 116 -7.68 17.29 8.64
CA GLN A 116 -7.33 16.25 9.59
C GLN A 116 -6.02 15.59 9.16
N TYR A 117 -5.10 15.41 10.12
CA TYR A 117 -3.77 14.87 9.90
C TYR A 117 -3.46 13.75 10.89
N GLY A 118 -2.79 12.71 10.43
CA GLY A 118 -2.13 11.71 11.27
C GLY A 118 -0.70 11.52 10.81
N ILE A 119 0.25 11.52 11.75
CA ILE A 119 1.70 11.47 11.47
C ILE A 119 2.35 10.47 12.43
N ALA A 120 3.16 9.57 11.89
CA ALA A 120 4.06 8.70 12.64
C ALA A 120 5.43 8.70 11.95
N ASP A 121 6.50 8.89 12.71
CA ASP A 121 7.86 8.91 12.17
C ASP A 121 8.89 8.26 13.12
N LEU A 122 10.05 7.96 12.57
CA LEU A 122 11.26 7.54 13.30
C LEU A 122 12.24 8.72 13.28
N ASP A 123 12.71 9.13 14.45
CA ASP A 123 13.79 10.12 14.52
C ASP A 123 15.13 9.55 14.02
N ILE A 124 16.18 10.37 13.99
CA ILE A 124 17.51 9.94 13.54
C ILE A 124 18.14 8.82 14.39
N ALA A 125 17.64 8.62 15.61
CA ALA A 125 18.06 7.55 16.51
C ALA A 125 17.13 6.32 16.42
N GLY A 126 16.13 6.34 15.53
CA GLY A 126 15.15 5.27 15.36
C GLY A 126 14.03 5.26 16.41
N ASN A 127 13.88 6.33 17.21
CA ASN A 127 12.79 6.40 18.19
C ASN A 127 11.50 6.83 17.49
N PRO A 128 10.37 6.15 17.77
CA PRO A 128 9.09 6.50 17.17
C PRO A 128 8.53 7.78 17.80
N ARG A 129 7.91 8.61 16.97
CA ARG A 129 7.17 9.81 17.38
C ARG A 129 5.85 9.86 16.61
N THR A 130 4.81 10.38 17.24
CA THR A 130 3.47 10.45 16.65
C THR A 130 2.83 11.80 16.97
N ALA A 131 1.96 12.25 16.07
CA ALA A 131 1.07 13.39 16.29
C ALA A 131 -0.15 13.26 15.38
N GLY A 132 -1.25 13.85 15.80
CA GLY A 132 -2.41 14.05 14.94
C GLY A 132 -3.05 15.40 15.19
N PHE A 133 -4.00 15.73 14.33
CA PHE A 133 -4.80 16.93 14.43
C PHE A 133 -6.15 16.70 13.75
N THR A 134 -7.22 17.01 14.46
CA THR A 134 -8.58 17.09 13.91
C THR A 134 -9.11 18.50 14.02
N GLY A 135 -9.33 19.16 12.89
CA GLY A 135 -9.88 20.51 12.85
C GLY A 135 -11.32 20.60 13.37
N PHE A 136 -11.78 21.84 13.58
CA PHE A 136 -13.15 22.10 14.04
C PHE A 136 -14.25 21.81 13.01
N PHE A 137 -13.98 21.86 11.70
CA PHE A 137 -15.00 21.74 10.64
C PHE A 137 -15.22 20.37 9.99
N PRO A 138 -14.28 19.39 10.02
CA PRO A 138 -14.63 18.00 9.68
C PRO A 138 -15.89 17.59 10.44
N GLN A 139 -16.73 16.74 9.86
CA GLN A 139 -18.04 16.46 10.44
C GLN A 139 -17.95 15.32 11.48
N PRO A 140 -18.78 15.35 12.55
CA PRO A 140 -18.78 14.32 13.58
C PRO A 140 -19.45 13.00 13.10
N TYR A 141 -19.20 11.85 13.73
CA TYR A 141 -18.16 11.68 14.75
C TYR A 141 -16.76 11.81 14.14
N LYS A 142 -15.85 12.46 14.86
CA LYS A 142 -14.49 12.70 14.42
C LYS A 142 -13.54 12.73 15.60
N GLU A 143 -12.36 12.20 15.40
CA GLU A 143 -11.24 12.31 16.32
C GLU A 143 -9.94 11.93 15.61
N ASP A 144 -8.85 12.15 16.32
CA ASP A 144 -7.56 11.52 16.07
C ASP A 144 -7.00 11.00 17.40
N ARG A 145 -6.27 9.89 17.33
CA ARG A 145 -5.73 9.17 18.49
C ARG A 145 -4.34 8.64 18.17
N GLN A 146 -3.40 8.92 19.07
CA GLN A 146 -2.01 8.54 18.90
C GLN A 146 -1.62 7.46 19.91
N GLY A 147 -0.93 6.43 19.42
CA GLY A 147 -0.15 5.51 20.22
C GLY A 147 1.34 5.84 20.15
N LEU A 148 2.18 4.96 20.70
CA LEU A 148 3.64 5.13 20.66
C LEU A 148 4.20 5.08 19.23
N THR A 149 3.57 4.30 18.35
CA THR A 149 4.09 3.99 17.01
C THR A 149 3.09 4.23 15.88
N TYR A 150 1.92 4.80 16.19
CA TYR A 150 0.87 5.05 15.20
C TYR A 150 0.04 6.31 15.53
N SER A 151 -0.64 6.81 14.50
CA SER A 151 -1.76 7.76 14.63
C SER A 151 -2.95 7.22 13.82
N ILE A 152 -4.12 7.17 14.45
CA ILE A 152 -5.40 6.82 13.84
C ILE A 152 -6.30 8.05 13.84
N GLN A 153 -7.05 8.26 12.78
CA GLN A 153 -7.91 9.43 12.63
C GLN A 153 -9.09 9.12 11.75
N GLY A 154 -10.21 9.78 12.03
CA GLY A 154 -11.31 9.78 11.09
C GLY A 154 -12.36 10.84 11.34
N ASN A 155 -13.24 11.02 10.37
CA ASN A 155 -14.35 11.94 10.43
C ASN A 155 -15.58 11.37 9.68
N ILE A 156 -16.78 11.85 10.03
CA ILE A 156 -18.09 11.33 9.60
C ILE A 156 -18.25 9.84 9.94
N LEU A 157 -17.66 9.46 11.08
CA LEU A 157 -17.70 8.11 11.58
C LEU A 157 -19.05 7.80 12.22
N LEU A 158 -19.44 6.52 12.19
CA LEU A 158 -20.64 6.03 12.87
C LEU A 158 -20.62 6.35 14.38
N GLY A 159 -19.42 6.34 14.96
CA GLY A 159 -19.18 6.64 16.35
C GLY A 159 -17.73 6.37 16.73
N GLN A 160 -17.43 6.62 18.00
CA GLN A 160 -16.11 6.40 18.60
C GLN A 160 -15.62 4.95 18.47
N SER A 161 -16.54 3.98 18.48
CA SER A 161 -16.18 2.56 18.40
C SER A 161 -15.34 2.23 17.17
N ILE A 162 -15.50 2.97 16.07
CA ILE A 162 -14.69 2.74 14.85
C ILE A 162 -13.20 2.93 15.16
N ILE A 163 -12.82 4.01 15.85
CA ILE A 163 -11.42 4.27 16.20
C ILE A 163 -10.97 3.35 17.34
N ASP A 164 -11.85 3.07 18.31
CA ASP A 164 -11.57 2.15 19.41
C ASP A 164 -11.23 0.74 18.89
N ASP A 165 -12.00 0.22 17.93
CA ASP A 165 -11.84 -1.11 17.34
C ASP A 165 -10.60 -1.15 16.43
N MET A 166 -10.36 -0.10 15.62
CA MET A 166 -9.13 0.05 14.83
C MET A 166 -7.87 0.01 15.70
N GLU A 167 -7.88 0.76 16.82
CA GLU A 167 -6.77 0.83 17.76
C GLU A 167 -6.57 -0.49 18.50
N THR A 168 -7.67 -1.10 18.97
CA THR A 168 -7.65 -2.37 19.69
C THR A 168 -7.06 -3.47 18.83
N ASN A 169 -7.48 -3.58 17.57
CA ASN A 169 -6.96 -4.60 16.67
C ASN A 169 -5.48 -4.37 16.31
N PHE A 170 -5.07 -3.12 16.10
CA PHE A 170 -3.66 -2.81 15.83
C PHE A 170 -2.76 -3.23 17.00
N ASN A 171 -3.13 -2.86 18.24
CA ASN A 171 -2.33 -3.12 19.43
C ASN A 171 -2.29 -4.61 19.81
N ASN A 172 -3.38 -5.35 19.59
CA ASN A 172 -3.49 -6.75 19.98
C ASN A 172 -2.93 -7.72 18.92
N THR A 173 -2.69 -7.25 17.71
CA THR A 173 -2.12 -8.08 16.64
C THR A 173 -0.61 -8.22 16.82
N VAL A 174 -0.15 -9.47 16.88
CA VAL A 174 1.27 -9.81 16.83
C VAL A 174 1.63 -10.15 15.40
N GLY A 175 2.72 -9.58 14.89
CA GLY A 175 3.16 -9.80 13.51
C GLY A 175 3.90 -8.59 12.95
N SER A 176 4.11 -8.63 11.64
CA SER A 176 4.65 -7.54 10.83
C SER A 176 3.80 -6.27 10.92
N LEU A 177 4.37 -5.13 10.52
CA LEU A 177 3.61 -3.88 10.42
C LEU A 177 2.40 -4.02 9.49
N ALA A 178 2.55 -4.77 8.39
CA ALA A 178 1.48 -5.04 7.43
C ALA A 178 0.29 -5.78 8.06
N GLU A 179 0.55 -6.82 8.87
CA GLU A 179 -0.50 -7.56 9.59
C GLU A 179 -1.24 -6.69 10.60
N LYS A 180 -0.51 -5.84 11.34
CA LYS A 180 -1.12 -4.90 12.30
C LYS A 180 -1.99 -3.84 11.62
N LEU A 181 -1.53 -3.30 10.48
CA LEU A 181 -2.31 -2.35 9.68
C LEU A 181 -3.58 -2.99 9.13
N MET A 182 -3.48 -4.21 8.58
CA MET A 182 -4.66 -4.93 8.08
C MET A 182 -5.64 -5.25 9.21
N ALA A 183 -5.16 -5.67 10.37
CA ALA A 183 -6.01 -5.89 11.55
C ALA A 183 -6.70 -4.60 12.01
N SER A 184 -5.99 -3.46 11.99
CA SER A 184 -6.59 -2.16 12.26
C SER A 184 -7.74 -1.86 11.30
N MET A 185 -7.54 -2.07 9.99
CA MET A 185 -8.60 -1.91 9.00
C MET A 185 -9.82 -2.81 9.29
N GLN A 186 -9.60 -4.06 9.71
CA GLN A 186 -10.69 -4.95 10.13
C GLN A 186 -11.50 -4.41 11.34
N GLY A 187 -10.91 -3.56 12.18
CA GLY A 187 -11.61 -2.89 13.28
C GLY A 187 -12.69 -1.91 12.79
N ALA A 188 -12.54 -1.36 11.59
CA ALA A 188 -13.53 -0.51 10.95
C ALA A 188 -14.41 -1.24 9.93
N ASN A 189 -14.34 -2.57 9.85
CA ASN A 189 -15.10 -3.38 8.90
C ASN A 189 -16.55 -3.60 9.36
N VAL A 190 -17.31 -2.50 9.38
CA VAL A 190 -18.73 -2.49 9.73
C VAL A 190 -19.48 -1.53 8.82
N ALA A 191 -20.73 -1.88 8.48
CA ALA A 191 -21.58 -1.04 7.66
C ALA A 191 -21.74 0.37 8.28
N GLY A 192 -21.45 1.40 7.49
CA GLY A 192 -21.54 2.79 7.90
C GLY A 192 -20.38 3.28 8.77
N ALA A 193 -19.25 2.54 8.86
CA ALA A 193 -18.03 3.05 9.51
C ALA A 193 -17.71 4.47 9.05
N ASP A 194 -17.77 4.73 7.75
CA ASP A 194 -18.09 6.03 7.14
C ASP A 194 -19.61 6.10 6.92
N THR A 195 -20.30 7.03 7.60
CA THR A 195 -21.77 7.00 7.68
C THR A 195 -22.48 7.22 6.34
N ARG A 196 -21.80 7.76 5.33
CA ARG A 196 -22.35 7.89 3.98
C ARG A 196 -22.57 6.54 3.30
N CYS A 197 -21.78 5.54 3.68
CA CYS A 197 -21.88 4.17 3.14
C CYS A 197 -22.84 3.28 3.94
N LEU A 198 -23.52 3.83 4.95
CA LEU A 198 -24.47 3.06 5.76
C LEU A 198 -25.59 2.44 4.92
N GLU A 199 -26.17 3.20 3.98
CA GLU A 199 -27.22 2.68 3.09
C GLU A 199 -26.70 1.66 2.07
N ARG A 200 -25.39 1.69 1.78
CA ARG A 200 -24.73 0.69 0.93
C ARG A 200 -24.52 -0.64 1.67
N GLY A 201 -24.62 -0.63 2.99
CA GLY A 201 -24.32 -1.79 3.83
C GLY A 201 -22.82 -2.09 3.93
N THR A 202 -21.96 -1.11 3.63
CA THR A 202 -20.49 -1.27 3.62
C THR A 202 -19.83 -0.22 4.51
N SER A 203 -18.57 -0.45 4.88
CA SER A 203 -17.74 0.48 5.64
C SER A 203 -17.41 1.75 4.86
N SER A 204 -17.25 1.60 3.54
CA SER A 204 -16.66 2.56 2.62
C SER A 204 -16.93 2.15 1.16
N THR A 205 -16.41 2.92 0.19
CA THR A 205 -16.34 2.52 -1.23
C THR A 205 -14.93 2.15 -1.67
N THR A 206 -13.92 2.59 -0.93
CA THR A 206 -12.50 2.43 -1.25
C THR A 206 -11.73 2.00 -0.01
N ALA A 207 -10.62 1.30 -0.20
CA ALA A 207 -9.70 0.96 0.89
C ALA A 207 -8.27 0.84 0.36
N TRP A 208 -7.27 1.11 1.21
CA TRP A 208 -5.87 0.92 0.87
C TRP A 208 -5.06 0.41 2.05
N LEU A 209 -3.92 -0.21 1.72
CA LEU A 209 -2.87 -0.55 2.65
C LEU A 209 -1.53 -0.50 1.92
N MET A 210 -0.56 0.19 2.49
CA MET A 210 0.80 0.23 1.97
C MET A 210 1.85 0.20 3.07
N VAL A 211 2.96 -0.48 2.80
CA VAL A 211 4.12 -0.62 3.68
C VAL A 211 5.39 -0.49 2.86
N TYR A 212 6.34 0.28 3.38
CA TYR A 212 7.69 0.42 2.85
C TYR A 212 8.70 -0.11 3.87
N GLN A 213 9.69 -0.84 3.37
CA GLN A 213 10.93 -1.12 4.08
C GLN A 213 11.84 0.12 4.07
N PRO A 214 12.86 0.19 4.96
CA PRO A 214 13.70 1.38 5.09
C PRO A 214 14.39 1.84 3.80
N ASP A 215 14.81 0.89 2.98
CA ASP A 215 15.61 1.14 1.78
C ASP A 215 14.81 1.02 0.48
N ASP A 216 13.48 0.93 0.56
CA ASP A 216 12.62 0.84 -0.63
C ASP A 216 12.71 2.11 -1.48
N ASP A 217 12.68 1.94 -2.80
CA ASP A 217 12.41 3.05 -3.71
C ASP A 217 10.95 3.51 -3.52
N ILE A 218 10.71 4.82 -3.48
CA ILE A 218 9.36 5.38 -3.29
C ILE A 218 8.37 4.90 -4.37
N ALA A 219 8.86 4.54 -5.57
CA ALA A 219 8.04 4.01 -6.65
C ALA A 219 7.84 2.49 -6.58
N SER A 220 8.41 1.79 -5.60
CA SER A 220 8.36 0.33 -5.46
C SER A 220 8.27 -0.10 -3.99
N PRO A 221 7.13 0.16 -3.32
CA PRO A 221 6.91 -0.31 -1.95
C PRO A 221 6.96 -1.83 -1.82
N TYR A 222 7.39 -2.30 -0.66
CA TYR A 222 7.25 -3.70 -0.24
C TYR A 222 5.81 -4.22 -0.40
N LEU A 223 4.82 -3.43 -0.01
CA LEU A 223 3.40 -3.76 -0.16
C LEU A 223 2.60 -2.51 -0.54
N GLN A 224 1.79 -2.60 -1.59
CA GLN A 224 0.80 -1.58 -1.93
C GLN A 224 -0.45 -2.25 -2.49
N LEU A 225 -1.54 -2.13 -1.75
CA LEU A 225 -2.85 -2.66 -2.09
C LEU A 225 -3.84 -1.51 -2.14
N SER A 226 -4.65 -1.46 -3.19
CA SER A 226 -5.66 -0.42 -3.38
C SER A 226 -6.94 -1.04 -3.94
N ILE A 227 -8.05 -0.76 -3.26
CA ILE A 227 -9.40 -0.95 -3.75
C ILE A 227 -9.88 0.42 -4.19
N GLU A 228 -9.82 0.66 -5.49
CA GLU A 228 -10.07 1.99 -6.06
C GLU A 228 -11.51 2.44 -5.91
N GLU A 229 -12.48 1.52 -6.09
CA GLU A 229 -13.91 1.72 -5.86
C GLU A 229 -14.66 0.38 -5.96
N MET A 230 -15.49 0.04 -4.97
CA MET A 230 -16.34 -1.15 -4.99
C MET A 230 -17.76 -0.85 -5.49
N PRO A 231 -18.40 -1.82 -6.16
CA PRO A 231 -19.83 -1.79 -6.43
C PRO A 231 -20.68 -1.63 -5.15
N PHE A 232 -21.94 -1.24 -5.34
CA PHE A 232 -22.89 -1.14 -4.23
C PHE A 232 -23.06 -2.49 -3.51
N GLY A 233 -22.90 -2.50 -2.19
CA GLY A 233 -23.08 -3.70 -1.36
C GLY A 233 -21.88 -4.63 -1.26
N GLU A 234 -20.75 -4.31 -1.91
CA GLU A 234 -19.52 -5.10 -1.80
C GLU A 234 -18.50 -4.39 -0.89
N GLU A 235 -18.06 -5.08 0.16
CA GLU A 235 -17.22 -4.50 1.21
C GLU A 235 -15.75 -4.32 0.76
N PRO A 236 -15.21 -3.09 0.73
CA PRO A 236 -13.83 -2.85 0.33
C PRO A 236 -12.80 -3.49 1.25
N ILE A 237 -13.03 -3.54 2.57
CA ILE A 237 -12.05 -4.09 3.52
C ILE A 237 -11.92 -5.61 3.39
N ASP A 238 -13.01 -6.31 3.06
CA ASP A 238 -12.99 -7.75 2.73
C ASP A 238 -12.19 -7.99 1.44
N SER A 239 -12.38 -7.13 0.43
CA SER A 239 -11.63 -7.22 -0.83
C SER A 239 -10.15 -6.93 -0.63
N LEU A 240 -9.82 -5.95 0.22
CA LEU A 240 -8.46 -5.63 0.63
C LEU A 240 -7.81 -6.82 1.36
N GLN A 241 -8.55 -7.50 2.25
CA GLN A 241 -8.09 -8.71 2.93
C GLN A 241 -7.74 -9.83 1.94
N VAL A 242 -8.55 -10.03 0.90
CA VAL A 242 -8.25 -11.03 -0.15
C VAL A 242 -6.94 -10.70 -0.86
N LEU A 243 -6.71 -9.44 -1.21
CA LEU A 243 -5.43 -9.02 -1.82
C LEU A 243 -4.25 -9.23 -0.86
N PHE A 244 -4.46 -8.93 0.42
CA PHE A 244 -3.47 -9.12 1.47
C PHE A 244 -3.10 -10.59 1.66
N ASP A 245 -4.09 -11.48 1.76
CA ASP A 245 -3.87 -12.92 1.91
C ASP A 245 -3.14 -13.51 0.70
N ASN A 246 -3.45 -13.05 -0.51
CA ASN A 246 -2.75 -13.46 -1.72
C ASN A 246 -1.27 -13.03 -1.69
N PHE A 247 -0.99 -11.79 -1.27
CA PHE A 247 0.38 -11.31 -1.12
C PHE A 247 1.18 -12.14 -0.10
N PHE A 248 0.59 -12.39 1.09
CA PHE A 248 1.24 -13.17 2.14
C PHE A 248 1.47 -14.63 1.72
N ASN A 249 0.48 -15.26 1.09
CA ASN A 249 0.61 -16.64 0.63
C ASN A 249 1.71 -16.80 -0.44
N LEU A 250 1.79 -15.87 -1.39
CA LEU A 250 2.87 -15.85 -2.39
C LEU A 250 4.24 -15.64 -1.74
N SER A 251 4.34 -14.70 -0.80
CA SER A 251 5.59 -14.40 -0.07
C SER A 251 6.09 -15.61 0.74
N VAL A 252 5.19 -16.33 1.42
CA VAL A 252 5.53 -17.55 2.16
C VAL A 252 5.95 -18.68 1.21
N GLN A 253 5.27 -18.84 0.07
CA GLN A 253 5.64 -19.82 -0.95
C GLN A 253 7.04 -19.53 -1.52
N GLU A 254 7.36 -18.28 -1.83
CA GLU A 254 8.67 -17.89 -2.36
C GLU A 254 9.79 -18.17 -1.33
N SER A 255 9.61 -17.72 -0.08
CA SER A 255 10.57 -17.96 1.01
C SER A 255 10.78 -19.45 1.32
N THR A 256 9.72 -20.25 1.32
CA THR A 256 9.83 -21.70 1.54
C THR A 256 10.48 -22.42 0.37
N LEU A 257 10.22 -22.01 -0.87
CA LEU A 257 10.92 -22.52 -2.05
C LEU A 257 12.38 -22.01 -2.12
N ASP A 258 12.70 -20.88 -1.50
CA ASP A 258 14.07 -20.38 -1.30
C ASP A 258 14.95 -21.28 -0.45
N ALA A 259 14.42 -21.77 0.65
CA ALA A 259 15.14 -22.74 1.48
C ALA A 259 15.25 -24.13 0.82
N LYS A 260 14.31 -24.50 -0.06
CA LYS A 260 14.14 -25.87 -0.57
C LYS A 260 14.66 -26.12 -1.98
N LEU A 261 14.86 -25.09 -2.81
CA LEU A 261 15.31 -25.21 -4.19
C LEU A 261 16.58 -24.38 -4.43
N LYS A 262 17.63 -25.02 -4.94
CA LYS A 262 18.91 -24.35 -5.28
C LYS A 262 19.40 -24.78 -6.66
N ILE A 263 20.12 -23.89 -7.34
CA ILE A 263 20.78 -24.22 -8.60
C ILE A 263 22.30 -24.04 -8.51
N PHE A 264 23.05 -24.93 -9.15
CA PHE A 264 24.51 -24.84 -9.23
C PHE A 264 25.11 -25.70 -10.37
N PRO A 265 26.32 -25.40 -10.85
CA PRO A 265 27.09 -24.19 -10.56
C PRO A 265 26.47 -22.95 -11.23
N ASN A 266 26.70 -21.78 -10.66
CA ASN A 266 26.42 -20.51 -11.30
C ASN A 266 27.65 -19.60 -11.09
N PRO A 267 28.44 -19.28 -12.15
CA PRO A 267 28.20 -19.55 -13.57
C PRO A 267 28.28 -21.04 -13.97
N VAL A 268 27.59 -21.41 -15.06
CA VAL A 268 27.50 -22.77 -15.59
C VAL A 268 28.16 -22.90 -16.96
N VAL A 269 28.84 -24.01 -17.19
CA VAL A 269 29.38 -24.39 -18.51
C VAL A 269 28.33 -25.24 -19.24
N ASP A 270 28.24 -26.54 -18.98
CA ASP A 270 27.35 -27.41 -19.75
C ASP A 270 26.15 -27.94 -18.98
N LYS A 271 26.27 -28.09 -17.66
CA LYS A 271 25.27 -28.78 -16.84
C LYS A 271 24.88 -27.97 -15.62
N LEU A 272 23.61 -27.57 -15.56
CA LEU A 272 23.03 -26.90 -14.41
C LEU A 272 22.30 -27.94 -13.55
N LYS A 273 22.65 -28.02 -12.26
CA LYS A 273 21.99 -28.89 -11.30
C LYS A 273 20.90 -28.14 -10.57
N LEU A 274 19.77 -28.79 -10.37
CA LEU A 274 18.68 -28.34 -9.51
C LEU A 274 18.63 -29.26 -8.29
N ASP A 275 18.99 -28.70 -7.14
CA ASP A 275 18.88 -29.36 -5.84
C ASP A 275 17.50 -29.06 -5.25
N ILE A 276 16.79 -30.14 -4.94
CA ILE A 276 15.37 -30.14 -4.60
C ILE A 276 15.23 -30.87 -3.28
N HIS A 277 14.76 -30.17 -2.26
CA HIS A 277 14.42 -30.80 -1.00
C HIS A 277 13.30 -31.84 -1.20
N ASN A 278 13.37 -32.98 -0.51
CA ASN A 278 12.47 -34.14 -0.68
C ASN A 278 10.97 -33.82 -0.50
N SER A 279 10.63 -32.69 0.12
CA SER A 279 9.24 -32.26 0.30
C SER A 279 8.66 -31.47 -0.89
N VAL A 280 9.48 -31.09 -1.88
CA VAL A 280 9.03 -30.30 -3.03
C VAL A 280 8.73 -31.21 -4.22
N VAL A 281 7.52 -31.09 -4.74
CA VAL A 281 7.11 -31.76 -5.98
C VAL A 281 7.17 -30.76 -7.13
N VAL A 282 8.19 -30.91 -7.97
CA VAL A 282 8.34 -30.11 -9.21
C VAL A 282 7.43 -30.69 -10.30
N LYS A 283 6.68 -29.82 -10.97
CA LYS A 283 5.81 -30.16 -12.12
C LYS A 283 6.54 -29.96 -13.44
N SER A 284 7.17 -28.80 -13.61
CA SER A 284 7.88 -28.46 -14.83
C SER A 284 9.01 -27.47 -14.60
N ILE A 285 9.93 -27.45 -15.56
CA ILE A 285 11.09 -26.57 -15.59
C ILE A 285 11.11 -25.89 -16.97
N GLU A 286 11.35 -24.58 -16.97
CA GLU A 286 11.36 -23.71 -18.16
C GLU A 286 12.60 -22.79 -18.15
N ILE A 287 13.26 -22.58 -19.30
CA ILE A 287 14.37 -21.60 -19.42
C ILE A 287 13.95 -20.43 -20.32
N PHE A 288 14.12 -19.21 -19.79
CA PHE A 288 13.83 -17.96 -20.46
C PHE A 288 15.10 -17.13 -20.68
N ASP A 289 15.11 -16.35 -21.77
CA ASP A 289 16.09 -15.29 -21.98
C ASP A 289 15.78 -14.04 -21.13
N VAL A 290 16.65 -13.03 -21.23
CA VAL A 290 16.51 -11.76 -20.48
C VAL A 290 15.28 -10.93 -20.85
N ILE A 291 14.59 -11.26 -21.95
CA ILE A 291 13.39 -10.58 -22.43
C ILE A 291 12.14 -11.41 -22.05
N GLY A 292 12.31 -12.53 -21.33
CA GLY A 292 11.23 -13.40 -20.90
C GLY A 292 10.70 -14.32 -22.00
N LYS A 293 11.41 -14.45 -23.14
CA LYS A 293 11.05 -15.40 -24.20
C LYS A 293 11.60 -16.78 -23.84
N LEU A 294 10.75 -17.81 -23.98
CA LEU A 294 11.16 -19.20 -23.83
C LEU A 294 12.27 -19.50 -24.86
N VAL A 295 13.42 -19.99 -24.40
CA VAL A 295 14.60 -20.15 -25.26
C VAL A 295 14.38 -21.23 -26.33
N ASN A 296 13.78 -22.36 -25.94
CA ASN A 296 13.38 -23.44 -26.84
C ASN A 296 12.29 -24.31 -26.19
N GLU A 297 11.49 -25.02 -26.98
CA GLU A 297 10.50 -26.01 -26.50
C GLU A 297 11.17 -27.17 -25.75
N GLU A 298 12.42 -27.52 -26.10
CA GLU A 298 13.21 -28.53 -25.38
C GLU A 298 13.49 -28.14 -23.92
N PHE A 299 13.49 -26.83 -23.62
CA PHE A 299 13.65 -26.33 -22.27
C PHE A 299 12.34 -26.24 -21.51
N LYS A 300 11.21 -26.70 -22.08
CA LYS A 300 9.92 -26.84 -21.38
C LYS A 300 9.72 -28.30 -21.01
N MET A 301 10.30 -28.70 -19.89
CA MET A 301 10.36 -30.10 -19.47
C MET A 301 9.34 -30.38 -18.38
N SER A 302 8.58 -31.48 -18.50
CA SER A 302 7.85 -32.04 -17.36
C SER A 302 8.82 -32.78 -16.46
N TYR A 303 8.70 -32.56 -15.14
CA TYR A 303 9.64 -33.12 -14.17
C TYR A 303 9.10 -34.43 -13.59
N ASN A 304 9.87 -35.51 -13.74
CA ASN A 304 9.46 -36.85 -13.31
C ASN A 304 10.25 -37.38 -12.09
N GLY A 305 11.01 -36.52 -11.40
CA GLY A 305 11.80 -36.91 -10.23
C GLY A 305 13.14 -37.59 -10.51
N SER A 306 13.48 -37.84 -11.79
CA SER A 306 14.67 -38.63 -12.15
C SER A 306 15.84 -37.80 -12.69
N GLN A 307 15.61 -36.53 -13.04
CA GLN A 307 16.61 -35.67 -13.71
C GLN A 307 16.86 -34.39 -12.91
N ASN A 308 17.91 -34.39 -12.08
CA ASN A 308 18.35 -33.20 -11.36
C ASN A 308 19.40 -32.38 -12.13
N GLU A 309 19.76 -32.80 -13.35
CA GLU A 309 20.73 -32.12 -14.23
C GLU A 309 20.03 -31.65 -15.50
N ILE A 310 20.27 -30.40 -15.87
CA ILE A 310 19.76 -29.75 -17.07
C ILE A 310 20.97 -29.46 -17.97
N ASP A 311 20.95 -30.00 -19.18
CA ASP A 311 21.98 -29.72 -20.19
C ASP A 311 21.72 -28.35 -20.83
N VAL A 312 22.63 -27.42 -20.58
CA VAL A 312 22.61 -26.05 -21.08
C VAL A 312 23.75 -25.78 -22.06
N SER A 313 24.44 -26.82 -22.54
CA SER A 313 25.56 -26.70 -23.49
C SER A 313 25.16 -26.02 -24.80
N VAL A 314 23.91 -26.18 -25.22
CA VAL A 314 23.35 -25.56 -26.43
C VAL A 314 23.09 -24.05 -26.29
N LEU A 315 23.12 -23.52 -25.06
CA LEU A 315 22.93 -22.09 -24.81
C LEU A 315 24.22 -21.33 -25.15
N LYS A 316 24.06 -20.15 -25.74
CA LYS A 316 25.17 -19.20 -25.91
C LYS A 316 25.54 -18.61 -24.55
N SER A 317 26.77 -18.13 -24.41
CA SER A 317 27.19 -17.41 -23.20
C SER A 317 26.29 -16.19 -22.97
N GLY A 318 25.76 -16.04 -21.77
CA GLY A 318 24.72 -15.04 -21.47
C GLY A 318 24.01 -15.26 -20.13
N VAL A 319 23.06 -14.38 -19.83
CA VAL A 319 22.20 -14.46 -18.63
C VAL A 319 20.88 -15.12 -19.01
N TYR A 320 20.42 -16.05 -18.18
CA TYR A 320 19.18 -16.79 -18.36
C TYR A 320 18.42 -16.91 -17.05
N PHE A 321 17.11 -17.19 -17.17
CA PHE A 321 16.23 -17.42 -16.03
C PHE A 321 15.63 -18.83 -16.11
N LEU A 322 15.88 -19.64 -15.07
CA LEU A 322 15.27 -20.95 -14.88
C LEU A 322 14.01 -20.80 -14.03
N ARG A 323 12.84 -21.07 -14.59
CA ARG A 323 11.58 -21.13 -13.86
C ARG A 323 11.25 -22.58 -13.49
N VAL A 324 11.00 -22.81 -12.21
CA VAL A 324 10.64 -24.10 -11.64
C VAL A 324 9.22 -23.99 -11.13
N ASN A 325 8.29 -24.68 -11.79
CA ASN A 325 6.88 -24.74 -11.39
C ASN A 325 6.69 -25.96 -10.49
N THR A 326 6.15 -25.78 -9.29
CA THR A 326 5.95 -26.84 -8.29
C THR A 326 4.45 -27.00 -7.96
N LEU A 327 4.12 -27.95 -7.08
CA LEU A 327 2.79 -27.97 -6.46
C LEU A 327 2.57 -26.77 -5.52
N GLU A 328 3.61 -26.31 -4.84
CA GLU A 328 3.55 -25.26 -3.82
C GLU A 328 3.63 -23.85 -4.41
N GLY A 329 3.99 -23.68 -5.68
CA GLY A 329 4.20 -22.36 -6.29
C GLY A 329 5.24 -22.38 -7.41
N THR A 330 5.62 -21.21 -7.91
CA THR A 330 6.62 -21.07 -8.98
C THR A 330 7.81 -20.28 -8.47
N LYS A 331 9.02 -20.75 -8.79
CA LYS A 331 10.27 -20.07 -8.43
C LYS A 331 11.13 -19.80 -9.65
N SER A 332 11.73 -18.62 -9.76
CA SER A 332 12.65 -18.27 -10.85
C SER A 332 14.07 -18.07 -10.33
N PHE A 333 15.06 -18.67 -10.99
CA PHE A 333 16.48 -18.51 -10.70
C PHE A 333 17.21 -17.82 -11.84
N LYS A 334 18.02 -16.82 -11.55
CA LYS A 334 18.97 -16.25 -12.51
C LYS A 334 20.25 -17.07 -12.54
N PHE A 335 20.73 -17.44 -13.72
CA PHE A 335 22.04 -18.05 -13.90
C PHE A 335 22.82 -17.49 -15.10
N VAL A 336 24.13 -17.64 -15.06
CA VAL A 336 25.05 -17.16 -16.10
C VAL A 336 25.67 -18.36 -16.82
N LYS A 337 25.44 -18.47 -18.13
CA LYS A 337 26.14 -19.40 -19.02
C LYS A 337 27.44 -18.78 -19.47
N ILE A 338 28.55 -19.50 -19.31
CA ILE A 338 29.88 -19.09 -19.79
C ILE A 338 30.34 -19.94 -20.97
#